data_AF-A0A4Y2G6J1-F1
#
_entry.id   AF-A0A4Y2G6J1-F1
#
_cell.length_a   1.000
_cell.length_b   1.000
_cell.length_c   1.000
_cell.angle_alpha   90.00
_cell.angle_beta   90.00
_cell.angle_gamma   90.00
#
_symmetry.space_group_name_H-M   'P 1'
#
loop_
_entity.id
_entity.type
_entity.pdbx_description
1 polymer ?
#
loop_
_entity_poly.entity_id
_entity_poly.type
_entity_poly.pdbx_seq_one_letter_code
_entity_poly.pdbx_strand_id
1 'polypeptide(L)'
;MCNSLVWSCALTGKSSLTFQEAAASEEAARQSLKTFPNALRKPILYLASLTQRKRLNELCDDVFNYVKDRYFIGEEVEVIINGVK
;
A
#
# COMPACT_ATOMS: atom_id res chain seq x y z
N MET A 1 28.96 10.59 3.17
CA MET A 1 29.72 9.33 2.93
C MET A 1 28.77 8.37 2.25
N CYS A 2 29.06 7.96 1.02
CA CYS A 2 28.29 6.95 0.31
C CYS A 2 28.76 5.58 0.81
N ASN A 3 28.01 4.97 1.73
CA ASN A 3 28.32 3.64 2.22
C ASN A 3 27.69 2.63 1.25
N SER A 4 28.43 2.19 0.23
CA SER A 4 27.95 1.33 -0.87
C SER A 4 27.52 -0.08 -0.45
N LEU A 5 27.49 -0.36 0.85
CA LEU A 5 27.09 -1.64 1.45
C LEU A 5 25.69 -1.62 2.06
N VAL A 6 25.07 -0.43 2.15
CA VAL A 6 23.73 -0.27 2.71
C VAL A 6 22.76 0.12 1.62
N TRP A 7 21.76 -0.72 1.40
CA TRP A 7 20.75 -0.60 0.37
C TRP A 7 19.40 -0.25 0.98
N SER A 8 18.55 0.35 0.15
CA SER A 8 17.15 0.58 0.47
C SER A 8 16.29 0.05 -0.67
N CYS A 9 15.15 -0.55 -0.33
CA CYS A 9 14.17 -1.01 -1.30
C CYS A 9 13.45 0.19 -1.91
N ALA A 10 13.48 0.34 -3.23
CA ALA A 10 12.85 1.48 -3.90
C ALA A 10 11.30 1.47 -3.82
N LEU A 11 10.70 0.28 -3.67
CA LEU A 11 9.24 0.13 -3.63
C LEU A 11 8.65 0.29 -2.23
N THR A 12 9.36 -0.17 -1.19
CA THR A 12 8.85 -0.13 0.19
C THR A 12 9.49 0.95 1.06
N GLY A 13 10.61 1.53 0.61
CA GLY A 13 11.40 2.48 1.39
C GLY A 13 12.18 1.86 2.55
N LYS A 14 12.11 0.54 2.76
CA LYS A 14 12.90 -0.15 3.80
C LYS A 14 14.39 0.06 3.55
N SER A 15 15.08 0.60 4.56
CA SER A 15 16.52 0.89 4.53
C SER A 15 17.31 -0.14 5.33
N SER A 16 18.63 0.04 5.39
CA SER A 16 19.54 -0.79 6.19
C SER A 16 19.61 -2.25 5.72
N LEU A 17 19.42 -2.47 4.42
CA LEU A 17 19.43 -3.79 3.80
C LEU A 17 20.76 -4.07 3.10
N THR A 18 21.09 -5.34 2.92
CA THR A 18 22.04 -5.77 1.88
C THR A 18 21.39 -5.68 0.50
N PHE A 19 22.20 -5.77 -0.56
CA PHE A 19 21.68 -5.79 -1.94
C PHE A 19 20.66 -6.92 -2.16
N GLN A 20 20.97 -8.13 -1.69
CA GLN A 20 20.10 -9.30 -1.86
C GLN A 20 18.76 -9.14 -1.14
N GLU A 21 18.78 -8.59 0.08
CA GLU A 21 17.56 -8.31 0.84
C GLU A 21 16.72 -7.19 0.20
N ALA A 22 17.36 -6.14 -0.31
CA ALA A 22 16.66 -5.09 -1.04
C ALA A 22 15.98 -5.65 -2.29
N ALA A 23 16.69 -6.46 -3.09
CA ALA A 23 16.14 -7.10 -4.29
C ALA A 23 14.97 -8.05 -3.96
N ALA A 24 15.10 -8.88 -2.92
CA ALA A 24 14.02 -9.75 -2.45
C ALA A 24 12.81 -8.94 -1.96
N SER A 25 13.05 -7.83 -1.23
CA SER A 25 11.99 -6.92 -0.78
C SER A 25 11.27 -6.26 -1.96
N GLU A 26 11.97 -5.91 -3.03
CA GLU A 26 11.36 -5.33 -4.23
C GLU A 26 10.50 -6.35 -4.97
N GLU A 27 10.97 -7.59 -5.10
CA GLU A 27 10.19 -8.65 -5.77
C GLU A 27 8.92 -8.98 -4.97
N ALA A 28 9.01 -9.09 -3.65
CA ALA A 28 7.85 -9.30 -2.78
C ALA A 28 6.84 -8.13 -2.87
N ALA A 29 7.33 -6.89 -2.87
CA ALA A 29 6.48 -5.71 -3.02
C ALA A 29 5.77 -5.69 -4.39
N ARG A 30 6.49 -6.04 -5.48
CA ARG A 30 5.92 -6.15 -6.82
C ARG A 30 4.83 -7.21 -6.89
N GLN A 31 5.00 -8.34 -6.21
CA GLN A 31 3.99 -9.39 -6.14
C GLN A 31 2.75 -8.94 -5.37
N SER A 32 2.92 -8.25 -4.23
CA SER A 32 1.80 -7.68 -3.47
C SER A 32 1.03 -6.61 -4.25
N LEU A 33 1.72 -5.80 -5.06
CA LEU A 33 1.05 -4.81 -5.92
C LEU A 33 0.19 -5.44 -7.02
N LYS A 34 0.50 -6.67 -7.47
CA LYS A 34 -0.33 -7.39 -8.45
C LYS A 34 -1.69 -7.78 -7.87
N THR A 35 -1.76 -8.07 -6.56
CA THR A 35 -3.00 -8.43 -5.87
C THR A 35 -3.80 -7.22 -5.40
N PHE A 36 -3.30 -5.99 -5.62
CA PHE A 36 -4.00 -4.79 -5.19
C PHE A 36 -5.31 -4.59 -6.00
N PRO A 37 -6.48 -4.49 -5.33
CA PRO A 37 -7.79 -4.47 -5.98
C PRO A 37 -7.93 -3.33 -7.00
N ASN A 38 -8.38 -3.67 -8.22
CA ASN A 38 -8.58 -2.69 -9.29
C ASN A 38 -9.62 -1.62 -8.90
N ALA A 39 -10.67 -2.01 -8.18
CA ALA A 39 -11.74 -1.11 -7.72
C ALA A 39 -11.21 0.01 -6.79
N LEU A 40 -10.14 -0.25 -6.03
CA LEU A 40 -9.59 0.70 -5.06
C LEU A 40 -8.55 1.65 -5.67
N ARG A 41 -7.94 1.35 -6.84
CA ARG A 41 -6.84 2.15 -7.41
C ARG A 41 -7.22 3.61 -7.64
N LYS A 42 -8.34 3.83 -8.35
CA LYS A 42 -8.79 5.19 -8.71
C LYS A 42 -9.32 5.96 -7.48
N PRO A 43 -10.18 5.37 -6.61
CA PRO A 43 -10.63 6.05 -5.40
C PRO A 43 -9.50 6.40 -4.44
N ILE A 44 -8.55 5.50 -4.19
CA ILE A 44 -7.41 5.78 -3.30
C ILE A 44 -6.56 6.92 -3.85
N LEU A 45 -6.24 6.91 -5.14
CA LEU A 45 -5.45 7.97 -5.76
C LEU A 45 -6.17 9.32 -5.69
N TYR A 46 -7.48 9.32 -5.90
CA TYR A 46 -8.31 10.52 -5.76
C TYR A 46 -8.31 11.04 -4.32
N LEU A 47 -8.52 10.18 -3.32
CA LEU A 47 -8.48 10.55 -1.92
C LEU A 47 -7.11 11.11 -1.52
N ALA A 48 -6.03 10.46 -1.96
CA ALA A 48 -4.66 10.95 -1.74
C ALA A 48 -4.46 12.37 -2.28
N SER A 49 -5.01 12.70 -3.45
CA SER A 49 -4.93 14.05 -4.03
C SER A 49 -5.72 15.12 -3.26
N LEU A 50 -6.68 14.73 -2.44
CA LEU A 50 -7.46 15.64 -1.59
C LEU A 50 -6.80 15.88 -0.23
N THR A 51 -5.92 14.98 0.21
CA THR A 51 -5.19 15.17 1.47
C THR A 51 -4.17 16.32 1.34
N GLN A 52 -3.97 17.07 2.42
CA GLN A 52 -3.01 18.19 2.47
C GLN A 52 -1.79 17.88 3.36
N ARG A 53 -1.44 16.59 3.47
CA ARG A 53 -0.35 16.14 4.34
C ARG A 53 1.00 16.32 3.67
N LYS A 54 1.98 16.81 4.43
CA LYS A 54 3.37 16.96 3.97
C LYS A 54 4.17 15.67 4.05
N ARG A 55 3.80 14.77 4.97
CA ARG A 55 4.47 13.49 5.20
C ARG A 55 3.65 12.36 4.60
N LEU A 56 4.32 11.46 3.89
CA LEU A 56 3.68 10.31 3.24
C LEU A 56 2.93 9.43 4.25
N ASN A 57 3.52 9.16 5.42
CA ASN A 57 2.88 8.32 6.44
C ASN A 57 1.55 8.93 6.92
N GLU A 58 1.51 10.24 7.16
CA GLU A 58 0.27 10.93 7.57
C GLU A 58 -0.79 10.90 6.47
N LEU A 59 -0.37 11.02 5.19
CA LEU A 59 -1.26 10.86 4.04
C LEU A 59 -1.85 9.44 3.99
N CYS A 60 -0.99 8.43 4.13
CA CYS A 60 -1.41 7.03 4.13
C CYS A 60 -2.40 6.76 5.27
N ASP A 61 -2.14 7.30 6.46
CA ASP A 61 -3.03 7.16 7.62
C ASP A 61 -4.40 7.79 7.37
N ASP A 62 -4.46 9.01 6.82
CA ASP A 62 -5.73 9.67 6.47
C ASP A 62 -6.53 8.84 5.46
N VAL A 63 -5.89 8.40 4.38
CA VAL A 63 -6.55 7.62 3.32
C VAL A 63 -7.02 6.28 3.86
N PHE A 64 -6.18 5.57 4.62
CA PHE A 64 -6.54 4.28 5.21
C PHE A 64 -7.73 4.42 6.17
N ASN A 65 -7.70 5.40 7.08
CA ASN A 65 -8.79 5.62 8.03
C ASN A 65 -10.11 5.98 7.35
N TYR A 66 -10.06 6.64 6.18
CA TYR A 66 -11.26 6.91 5.41
C TYR A 66 -11.80 5.67 4.68
N VAL A 67 -10.91 4.90 4.05
CA VAL A 67 -11.25 3.77 3.17
C VAL A 67 -11.72 2.55 3.97
N LYS A 68 -11.15 2.28 5.15
CA LYS A 68 -11.39 1.04 5.91
C LYS A 68 -12.85 0.77 6.31
N ASP A 69 -13.67 1.81 6.41
CA ASP A 69 -15.08 1.72 6.83
C ASP A 69 -16.07 1.94 5.68
N ARG A 70 -15.61 1.83 4.42
CA ARG A 70 -16.40 2.15 3.22
C ARG A 70 -16.18 1.13 2.12
N TYR A 71 -17.24 0.87 1.36
CA TYR A 71 -17.18 0.05 0.14
C TYR A 71 -17.10 0.94 -1.10
N PHE A 72 -16.37 0.46 -2.11
CA PHE A 72 -16.23 1.15 -3.39
C PHE A 72 -16.94 0.37 -4.50
N ILE A 73 -17.35 1.09 -5.55
CA ILE A 73 -18.03 0.49 -6.69
C ILE A 73 -17.10 -0.52 -7.36
N GLY A 74 -17.57 -1.76 -7.53
CA GLY A 74 -16.82 -2.85 -8.14
C GLY A 74 -15.89 -3.60 -7.17
N GLU A 75 -15.92 -3.26 -5.89
CA GLU A 75 -15.25 -4.04 -4.84
C GLU A 75 -15.97 -5.38 -4.62
N GLU A 76 -15.21 -6.45 -4.47
CA GLU A 76 -15.74 -7.77 -4.12
C GLU A 76 -15.93 -7.80 -2.60
N VAL A 77 -17.16 -8.06 -2.15
CA VAL A 77 -17.53 -8.07 -0.74
C VAL A 77 -18.15 -9.40 -0.36
N GLU A 78 -17.76 -9.93 0.80
CA GLU A 78 -18.39 -11.11 1.40
C GLU A 78 -19.47 -10.66 2.38
N VAL A 79 -20.69 -11.17 2.22
CA VAL A 79 -21.83 -10.83 3.07
C VAL A 79 -22.33 -12.10 3.76
N ILE A 80 -22.40 -12.08 5.09
CA ILE A 80 -23.00 -13.17 5.87
C ILE A 80 -24.48 -12.85 6.05
N ILE A 81 -25.34 -13.55 5.32
CA ILE A 81 -26.79 -13.44 5.46
C ILE A 81 -27.25 -14.63 6.31
N ASN A 82 -27.85 -14.37 7.48
CA ASN A 82 -28.45 -15.36 8.39
C ASN A 82 -27.51 -16.29 9.18
N GLY A 83 -26.22 -15.94 9.36
CA GLY A 83 -25.38 -16.59 10.37
C GLY A 83 -25.00 -18.06 10.12
N VAL A 84 -25.08 -18.53 8.88
CA VAL A 84 -24.53 -19.84 8.50
C VAL A 84 -23.43 -19.60 7.47
N LYS A 85 -22.18 -19.92 7.86
CA LYS A 85 -21.03 -19.99 6.96
C LYS A 85 -21.19 -21.15 5.98
#